data_AF-A0A0R1HFH1-F1
#
_entry.id   AF-A0A0R1HFH1-F1
#
_cell.length_a   1.000
_cell.length_b   1.000
_cell.length_c   1.000
_cell.angle_alpha   90.00
_cell.angle_beta   90.00
_cell.angle_gamma   90.00
#
_symmetry.space_group_name_H-M   'P 1'
#
loop_
_entity.id
_entity.type
_entity.pdbx_description
1 polymer ?
#
loop_
_entity_poly.entity_id
_entity_poly.type
_entity_poly.pdbx_seq_one_letter_code
_entity_poly.pdbx_strand_id
1 'polypeptide(L)'
;MNENGKVVPQEVKGWNWGAFMFNWIWGIANKTYLPLLIFIPVLNIVWAFIVGFKGNEWAWQKGNYKDVETFKAVQKTWNIAGIVKFIAYIIFIIIYFIIFIAIFAGSTSSYTY
;
A
#
# COMPACT_ATOMS: atom_id res chain seq x y z
N MET A 1 17.96 1.20 -22.10
CA MET A 1 16.77 0.71 -22.82
C MET A 1 15.59 1.59 -22.46
N ASN A 2 15.16 2.46 -23.37
CA ASN A 2 13.90 3.20 -23.29
C ASN A 2 12.87 2.38 -24.08
N GLU A 3 12.15 1.50 -23.41
CA GLU A 3 11.24 0.57 -24.09
C GLU A 3 9.85 0.59 -23.49
N ASN A 4 9.33 1.82 -23.27
CA ASN A 4 7.91 2.22 -23.17
C ASN A 4 7.62 3.06 -21.92
N GLY A 5 7.30 4.35 -22.11
CA GLY A 5 6.66 5.19 -21.09
C GLY A 5 7.45 6.45 -20.79
N LYS A 6 6.74 7.57 -20.69
CA LYS A 6 7.23 8.93 -20.35
C LYS A 6 8.46 8.93 -19.43
N VAL A 7 9.41 9.82 -19.73
CA VAL A 7 10.48 10.19 -18.79
C VAL A 7 9.85 10.46 -17.43
N VAL A 8 10.37 9.81 -16.38
CA VAL A 8 9.87 9.92 -15.01
C VAL A 8 10.64 11.04 -14.30
N PRO A 9 10.01 12.19 -14.01
CA PRO A 9 10.64 13.27 -13.26
C PRO A 9 11.02 12.80 -11.86
N GLN A 10 12.07 13.38 -11.28
CA GLN A 10 12.54 12.96 -9.96
C GLN A 10 11.49 13.23 -8.87
N GLU A 11 10.65 14.24 -9.05
CA GLU A 11 9.58 14.67 -8.15
C GLU A 11 8.38 13.71 -8.12
N VAL A 12 8.27 12.83 -9.13
CA VAL A 12 7.27 11.76 -9.19
C VAL A 12 7.70 10.56 -8.34
N LYS A 13 9.00 10.32 -8.24
CA LYS A 13 9.53 9.19 -7.48
C LYS A 13 9.33 9.41 -5.99
N GLY A 14 9.18 8.31 -5.26
CA GLY A 14 9.04 8.33 -3.81
C GLY A 14 7.92 7.42 -3.34
N TRP A 15 7.90 7.23 -2.02
CA TRP A 15 6.94 6.35 -1.36
C TRP A 15 5.50 6.81 -1.55
N ASN A 16 4.61 5.85 -1.81
CA ASN A 16 3.17 6.05 -1.88
C ASN A 16 2.44 5.11 -0.92
N TRP A 17 1.89 5.68 0.16
CA TRP A 17 1.09 4.97 1.16
C TRP A 17 -0.19 4.38 0.59
N GLY A 18 -0.80 5.05 -0.39
CA GLY A 18 -1.98 4.54 -1.09
C GLY A 18 -1.63 3.30 -1.90
N ALA A 19 -0.54 3.34 -2.65
CA ALA A 19 -0.05 2.19 -3.41
C ALA A 19 0.26 1.01 -2.47
N PHE A 20 0.98 1.25 -1.37
CA PHE A 20 1.31 0.22 -0.37
C PHE A 20 0.09 -0.39 0.33
N MET A 21 -0.88 0.43 0.75
CA MET A 21 -2.02 -0.06 1.56
C MET A 21 -3.19 -0.57 0.72
N PHE A 22 -3.34 -0.07 -0.50
CA PHE A 22 -4.45 -0.43 -1.38
C PHE A 22 -4.01 -1.24 -2.61
N ASN A 23 -2.71 -1.50 -2.78
CA ASN A 23 -2.07 -2.41 -3.75
C ASN A 23 -2.86 -2.57 -5.06
N TRP A 24 -3.72 -3.59 -5.14
CA TRP A 24 -4.51 -3.94 -6.32
C TRP A 24 -5.57 -2.89 -6.69
N ILE A 25 -6.29 -2.31 -5.71
CA ILE A 25 -7.30 -1.26 -5.94
C ILE A 25 -6.61 -0.02 -6.51
N TRP A 26 -5.51 0.37 -5.87
CA TRP A 26 -4.70 1.50 -6.31
C TRP A 26 -4.14 1.26 -7.71
N GLY A 27 -3.65 0.04 -7.99
CA GLY A 27 -3.13 -0.34 -9.30
C GLY A 27 -4.16 -0.23 -10.42
N ILE A 28 -5.37 -0.79 -10.20
CA ILE A 28 -6.48 -0.69 -11.17
C ILE A 28 -6.84 0.78 -11.43
N ALA A 29 -7.01 1.58 -10.37
CA ALA A 29 -7.37 2.99 -10.51
C ALA A 29 -6.30 3.82 -11.26
N ASN A 30 -5.02 3.44 -11.12
CA ASN A 30 -3.90 4.10 -11.78
C ASN A 30 -3.44 3.39 -13.07
N LYS A 31 -4.22 2.42 -13.58
CA LYS A 31 -3.95 1.67 -14.82
C LYS A 31 -2.56 1.02 -14.85
N THR A 32 -2.10 0.56 -13.69
CA THR A 32 -0.88 -0.23 -13.54
C THR A 32 -1.21 -1.56 -12.87
N TYR A 33 -0.85 -2.66 -13.53
CA TYR A 33 -1.30 -4.00 -13.13
C TYR A 33 -0.23 -4.83 -12.42
N LEU A 34 1.02 -4.36 -12.33
CA LEU A 34 2.04 -4.99 -11.48
C LEU A 34 1.62 -5.12 -10.00
N PRO A 35 0.86 -4.18 -9.40
CA PRO A 35 0.32 -4.37 -8.06
C PRO A 35 -0.59 -5.58 -7.86
N LEU A 36 -1.11 -6.21 -8.93
CA LEU A 36 -1.91 -7.44 -8.83
C LEU A 36 -1.09 -8.66 -8.39
N LEU A 37 0.25 -8.63 -8.49
CA LEU A 37 1.10 -9.71 -8.00
C LEU A 37 1.05 -9.88 -6.47
N ILE A 38 0.39 -8.96 -5.75
CA ILE A 38 0.03 -9.11 -4.34
C ILE A 38 -0.85 -10.34 -4.07
N PHE A 39 -1.51 -10.93 -5.08
CA PHE A 39 -2.30 -12.14 -4.92
C PHE A 39 -1.46 -13.43 -4.89
N ILE A 40 -0.15 -13.35 -5.14
CA ILE A 40 0.77 -14.48 -5.01
C ILE A 40 1.18 -14.62 -3.53
N PRO A 41 0.87 -15.73 -2.85
CA PRO A 41 1.25 -15.94 -1.45
C PRO A 41 2.76 -15.82 -1.24
N VAL A 42 3.17 -15.40 -0.04
CA VAL A 42 4.57 -15.14 0.36
C VAL A 42 5.21 -13.94 -0.34
N LEU A 43 5.09 -13.86 -1.67
CA LEU A 43 5.55 -12.71 -2.46
C LEU A 43 4.83 -11.42 -2.06
N ASN A 44 3.54 -11.53 -1.71
CA ASN A 44 2.68 -10.40 -1.35
C ASN A 44 3.29 -9.44 -0.32
N ILE A 45 3.98 -9.95 0.71
CA ILE A 45 4.56 -9.10 1.76
C ILE A 45 5.62 -8.17 1.16
N VAL A 46 6.62 -8.73 0.48
CA VAL A 46 7.71 -7.96 -0.14
C VAL A 46 7.17 -7.10 -1.29
N TRP A 47 6.24 -7.64 -2.06
CA TRP A 47 5.67 -6.95 -3.21
C TRP A 47 4.89 -5.70 -2.83
N ALA A 48 4.18 -5.70 -1.69
CA ALA A 48 3.53 -4.49 -1.18
C ALA A 48 4.52 -3.32 -1.04
N PHE A 49 5.71 -3.58 -0.49
CA PHE A 49 6.75 -2.54 -0.37
C PHE A 49 7.26 -2.08 -1.74
N ILE A 50 7.49 -3.01 -2.67
CA ILE A 50 7.90 -2.65 -4.04
C ILE A 50 6.84 -1.76 -4.70
N VAL A 51 5.56 -2.09 -4.52
CA VAL A 51 4.44 -1.26 -5.00
C VAL A 51 4.44 0.11 -4.32
N GLY A 52 4.70 0.19 -3.02
CA GLY A 52 4.85 1.45 -2.30
C GLY A 52 6.00 2.33 -2.82
N PHE A 53 7.14 1.75 -3.18
CA PHE A 53 8.30 2.49 -3.69
C PHE A 53 8.19 2.87 -5.18
N LYS A 54 7.75 1.93 -6.03
CA LYS A 54 7.75 2.09 -7.49
C LYS A 54 6.40 2.46 -8.09
N GLY A 55 5.32 2.38 -7.31
CA GLY A 55 3.96 2.60 -7.78
C GLY A 55 3.83 3.92 -8.53
N ASN A 56 4.30 5.03 -7.96
CA ASN A 56 4.22 6.35 -8.59
C ASN A 56 4.84 6.39 -9.99
N GLU A 57 5.99 5.74 -10.18
CA GLU A 57 6.66 5.68 -11.49
C GLU A 57 5.80 4.95 -12.51
N TRP A 58 5.23 3.80 -12.12
CA TRP A 58 4.36 3.02 -12.99
C TRP A 58 3.07 3.77 -13.34
N ALA A 59 2.45 4.44 -12.37
CA ALA A 59 1.26 5.24 -12.60
C ALA A 59 1.54 6.45 -13.51
N TRP A 60 2.69 7.11 -13.34
CA TRP A 60 3.11 8.21 -14.19
C TRP A 60 3.29 7.78 -15.65
N GLN A 61 3.97 6.66 -15.86
CA GLN A 61 4.26 6.12 -17.20
C GLN A 61 2.98 5.68 -17.95
N LYS A 62 1.94 5.27 -17.22
CA LYS A 62 0.65 4.82 -17.79
C LYS A 62 -0.43 5.92 -17.84
N GLY A 63 -0.23 7.02 -17.12
CA GLY A 63 -1.21 8.08 -16.99
C GLY A 63 -1.08 9.21 -18.00
N ASN A 64 -2.23 9.77 -18.38
CA ASN A 64 -2.33 10.94 -19.26
C ASN A 64 -2.36 12.24 -18.45
N TYR A 65 -1.35 12.44 -17.60
CA TYR A 65 -1.17 13.68 -16.84
C TYR A 65 -0.53 14.76 -17.71
N LYS A 66 -1.01 16.00 -17.58
CA LYS A 66 -0.48 17.18 -18.28
C LYS A 66 0.86 17.64 -17.70
N ASP A 67 1.00 17.52 -16.38
CA ASP A 67 2.14 17.98 -15.60
C ASP A 67 2.27 17.17 -14.30
N VAL A 68 3.39 17.38 -13.59
CA VAL A 68 3.73 16.69 -12.34
C VAL A 68 2.80 17.11 -11.19
N GLU A 69 2.32 18.35 -11.18
CA GLU A 69 1.49 18.89 -10.11
C GLU A 69 0.13 18.22 -10.07
N THR A 70 -0.52 18.09 -11.24
CA THR A 70 -1.76 17.35 -11.43
C THR A 70 -1.61 15.88 -11.00
N PHE A 71 -0.49 15.23 -11.34
CA PHE A 71 -0.21 13.87 -10.88
C PHE A 71 -0.09 13.79 -9.35
N LYS A 72 0.70 14.69 -8.76
CA LYS A 72 0.93 14.71 -7.31
C LYS A 72 -0.35 15.04 -6.54
N ALA A 73 -1.26 15.83 -7.10
CA ALA A 73 -2.58 16.08 -6.51
C ALA A 73 -3.39 14.78 -6.39
N VAL A 74 -3.43 13.95 -7.44
CA VAL A 74 -4.09 12.63 -7.40
C VAL A 74 -3.40 11.69 -6.40
N GLN A 75 -2.06 11.62 -6.43
CA GLN A 75 -1.32 10.75 -5.51
C GLN A 75 -1.38 11.23 -4.06
N LYS A 76 -1.57 12.53 -3.80
CA LYS A 76 -1.77 13.08 -2.46
C LYS A 76 -3.04 12.52 -1.82
N THR A 77 -4.14 12.46 -2.56
CA THR A 77 -5.40 11.85 -2.06
C THR A 77 -5.20 10.38 -1.71
N TRP A 78 -4.52 9.62 -2.59
CA TRP A 78 -4.17 8.23 -2.32
C TRP A 78 -3.26 8.07 -1.11
N ASN A 79 -2.26 8.93 -0.97
CA ASN A 79 -1.34 8.93 0.17
C ASN A 79 -2.07 9.16 1.49
N ILE A 80 -2.97 10.14 1.55
CA ILE A 80 -3.77 10.41 2.75
C ILE A 80 -4.63 9.19 3.10
N ALA A 81 -5.36 8.64 2.12
CA ALA A 81 -6.16 7.43 2.33
C ALA A 81 -5.30 6.26 2.83
N GLY A 82 -4.10 6.10 2.25
CA GLY A 82 -3.13 5.08 2.63
C GLY A 82 -2.66 5.22 4.08
N ILE A 83 -2.25 6.42 4.48
CA ILE A 83 -1.81 6.71 5.86
C ILE A 83 -2.94 6.42 6.86
N VAL A 84 -4.15 6.91 6.57
CA VAL A 84 -5.32 6.67 7.44
C VAL A 84 -5.58 5.17 7.60
N LYS A 85 -5.58 4.41 6.49
CA LYS A 85 -5.76 2.96 6.54
C LYS A 85 -4.62 2.25 7.28
N PHE A 86 -3.37 2.69 7.11
CA PHE A 86 -2.21 2.11 7.81
C PHE A 86 -2.33 2.30 9.33
N ILE A 87 -2.64 3.52 9.78
CA ILE A 87 -2.82 3.81 11.21
C ILE A 87 -3.99 2.98 11.77
N ALA A 88 -5.12 2.95 11.08
CA ALA A 88 -6.28 2.14 11.50
C ALA A 88 -5.93 0.65 11.60
N TYR A 89 -5.15 0.12 10.66
CA TYR A 89 -4.70 -1.27 10.67
C TYR A 89 -3.78 -1.58 11.85
N ILE A 90 -2.83 -0.69 12.17
CA ILE A 90 -1.96 -0.84 13.35
C ILE A 90 -2.77 -0.82 14.65
N ILE A 91 -3.72 0.11 14.79
CA ILE A 91 -4.61 0.18 15.95
C ILE A 91 -5.41 -1.12 16.09
N PHE A 92 -5.97 -1.61 14.97
CA PHE A 92 -6.73 -2.86 14.95
C PHE A 92 -5.88 -4.05 15.40
N ILE A 93 -4.63 -4.18 14.90
CA ILE A 93 -3.70 -5.22 15.32
C ILE A 93 -3.43 -5.16 16.82
N ILE A 94 -3.16 -3.98 17.36
CA ILE A 94 -2.86 -3.79 18.78
C ILE A 94 -4.06 -4.23 19.63
N ILE A 95 -5.28 -3.78 19.29
CA ILE A 95 -6.51 -4.16 20.00
C ILE A 95 -6.73 -5.67 19.91
N TYR A 96 -6.54 -6.26 18.72
CA TYR A 96 -6.67 -7.70 18.53
C TYR A 96 -5.71 -8.48 19.44
N PHE A 97 -4.43 -8.10 19.51
CA PHE A 97 -3.46 -8.76 20.38
C PHE A 97 -3.80 -8.61 21.87
N ILE A 98 -4.27 -7.43 22.31
CA ILE A 98 -4.70 -7.22 23.69
C ILE A 98 -5.86 -8.16 24.05
N ILE A 99 -6.89 -8.23 23.20
CA ILE A 99 -8.04 -9.10 23.40
C ILE A 99 -7.62 -10.58 23.39
N PHE A 100 -6.77 -10.97 22.43
CA PHE A 100 -6.26 -12.33 22.32
C PHE A 100 -5.50 -12.76 23.59
N ILE A 101 -4.60 -11.92 24.12
CA ILE A 101 -3.86 -12.19 25.35
C ILE A 101 -4.81 -12.29 26.54
N ALA A 102 -5.80 -11.41 26.66
CA ALA A 102 -6.77 -11.44 27.76
C ALA A 102 -7.59 -12.74 27.77
N ILE A 103 -8.09 -13.17 26.61
CA ILE A 103 -8.85 -14.42 26.49
C ILE A 103 -7.95 -15.63 26.78
N PHE A 104 -6.74 -15.64 26.25
CA PHE A 104 -5.78 -16.73 26.46
C PHE A 104 -5.35 -16.87 27.92
N ALA A 105 -5.05 -15.75 28.60
CA ALA A 105 -4.71 -15.76 30.02
C ALA A 105 -5.88 -16.23 30.91
N GLY A 106 -7.11 -15.83 30.55
CA GLY A 106 -8.33 -16.29 31.22
C GLY A 106 -8.55 -17.80 31.06
N SER A 107 -8.34 -18.35 29.86
CA SER A 107 -8.52 -19.79 29.63
C SER A 107 -7.44 -20.62 30.34
N THR A 108 -6.18 -20.17 30.39
CA THR A 108 -5.14 -20.88 31.14
C THR A 108 -5.44 -20.93 32.65
N SER A 109 -6.01 -19.86 33.21
CA SER A 109 -6.35 -19.80 34.64
C SER A 109 -7.43 -20.81 35.01
N SER A 110 -8.37 -21.12 34.11
CA SER A 110 -9.44 -22.10 34.35
C SER A 110 -8.98 -23.56 34.30
N TYR A 111 -7.79 -23.87 33.80
CA TYR A 111 -7.23 -25.23 33.83
C TYR A 111 -6.31 -25.49 35.04
N THR A 112 -6.00 -24.45 35.82
CA THR A 112 -5.13 -24.53 37.01
C THR A 112 -5.88 -24.63 38.35
N TYR A 113 -7.21 -24.75 38.32
CA TYR A 113 -8.07 -25.07 39.46
C TYR A 113 -8.90 -26.32 39.14
#